data_AF-A0A1W2G8G9-F1
#
_entry.id   AF-A0A1W2G8G9-F1
#
_cell.length_a   1.000
_cell.length_b   1.000
_cell.length_c   1.000
_cell.angle_alpha   90.00
_cell.angle_beta   90.00
_cell.angle_gamma   90.00
#
_symmetry.space_group_name_H-M   'P 1'
#
loop_
_entity.id
_entity.type
_entity.pdbx_description
1 polymer ?
#
loop_
_entity_poly.entity_id
_entity_poly.type
_entity_poly.pdbx_seq_one_letter_code
_entity_poly.pdbx_strand_id
1 'polypeptide(L)'
;MQKSIVLALSILSCCVFHSSFAQKKLKYDKDIFPLIEAKNYDQAMPLLWDYLSDPKNADEPNPNLQVGLYYEGLVNDYHIISDSTAILGASDTAVIYLTKAKTLITEKELKKNDDFYQAFHRRDLRTGDFGIKISDVQLDIEKKLQSLRNINKYAKSIYADLYSINNANAYSMAAYKAFSTQYPDINNLYLMADDGLKDSLVAVIDKNTEIKEKFEKVRDAVSRIGKKGYSPELEWKDIVTYGEDGLTTVDFFANDVVAWNYGQWADDTENVIKRDIFRLKSQISQTMKDLKLESNQINSGSGILNEKPITTLDPNLLADIEKFDKESLSKELLIIQLSKNKFDYLTNESLNERLAVVDDVDYQLAVSDSVVQLIGRMEKSVATLVEPGITIGTKKYRELVNETYGGDIGLIKYRKEMEAKLTSAKSKWLAHNDEYRVRARWGVSEDGADSLYLIPRMDTTYVPHDFSKFYSIVSMKDDSSNTYVIGLEFKGASDKGFVAKVNNARKIEWKKNFALSSFKYSDSEFLVSGQFIPSQEGTVAAYIFSLVPDSKNNIIAVSITPEGETNWVNQLKVSRAPVDVKFNDIVKETIFYTKTEQELESGGGDPNDPGYFVVDRSGNVR
;
A
#
# COMPACT_ATOMS: atom_id res chain seq x y z
N MET A 1 -33.79 87.12 72.21
CA MET A 1 -33.38 87.21 70.80
C MET A 1 -34.25 86.25 70.01
N GLN A 2 -35.34 86.72 69.40
CA GLN A 2 -35.44 87.11 67.97
C GLN A 2 -34.99 85.99 67.02
N LYS A 3 -35.75 85.52 66.02
CA LYS A 3 -37.10 85.83 65.51
C LYS A 3 -37.48 84.67 64.57
N SER A 4 -38.71 84.20 64.67
CA SER A 4 -39.42 83.44 63.63
C SER A 4 -39.78 84.33 62.43
N ILE A 5 -40.13 83.69 61.30
CA ILE A 5 -40.94 84.17 60.14
C ILE A 5 -40.16 84.19 58.80
N VAL A 6 -40.86 83.79 57.72
CA VAL A 6 -40.46 83.53 56.30
C VAL A 6 -39.97 82.09 56.08
N LEU A 7 -40.79 81.05 55.88
CA LEU A 7 -42.07 80.87 55.18
C LEU A 7 -42.02 81.19 53.67
N ALA A 8 -42.05 80.12 52.88
CA ALA A 8 -42.75 79.98 51.60
C ALA A 8 -42.41 80.96 50.48
N LEU A 9 -41.43 80.63 49.60
CA LEU A 9 -41.49 81.03 48.18
C LEU A 9 -40.50 80.37 47.18
N SER A 10 -39.85 79.23 47.48
CA SER A 10 -38.90 78.61 46.51
C SER A 10 -39.22 77.18 46.08
N ILE A 11 -40.39 76.64 46.45
CA ILE A 11 -40.93 75.39 45.91
C ILE A 11 -42.15 75.74 45.04
N LEU A 12 -41.93 76.57 44.01
CA LEU A 12 -42.97 76.90 43.01
C LEU A 12 -42.35 77.37 41.68
N SER A 13 -41.30 76.69 41.20
CA SER A 13 -40.71 76.97 39.89
C SER A 13 -40.19 75.69 39.20
N CYS A 14 -41.00 74.64 39.23
CA CYS A 14 -40.89 73.51 38.30
C CYS A 14 -42.27 73.28 37.66
N CYS A 15 -42.84 74.33 37.09
CA CYS A 15 -43.90 74.18 36.11
C CYS A 15 -43.27 73.59 34.84
N VAL A 16 -43.17 72.26 34.82
CA VAL A 16 -43.71 71.41 33.77
C VAL A 16 -44.04 72.19 32.48
N PHE A 17 -43.04 72.45 31.65
CA PHE A 17 -43.27 72.61 30.22
C PHE A 17 -43.46 71.21 29.64
N HIS A 18 -44.65 70.63 29.83
CA HIS A 18 -45.18 69.76 28.78
C HIS A 18 -45.43 70.69 27.61
N SER A 19 -44.42 70.88 26.76
CA SER A 19 -44.67 71.20 25.37
C SER A 19 -45.51 70.05 24.84
N SER A 20 -46.83 70.22 24.91
CA SER A 20 -47.76 69.59 23.99
C SER A 20 -47.31 70.03 22.60
N PHE A 21 -46.30 69.36 22.06
CA PHE A 21 -46.24 69.13 20.64
C PHE A 21 -47.56 68.43 20.35
N ALA A 22 -48.56 69.20 19.95
CA ALA A 22 -49.66 68.70 19.18
C ALA A 22 -48.99 68.00 18.00
N GLN A 23 -48.79 66.69 18.10
CA GLN A 23 -48.42 65.84 16.99
C GLN A 23 -49.38 66.24 15.88
N LYS A 24 -48.85 66.89 14.84
CA LYS A 24 -49.63 67.21 13.66
C LYS A 24 -50.26 65.89 13.26
N LYS A 25 -51.60 65.82 13.34
CA LYS A 25 -52.34 64.61 12.99
C LYS A 25 -51.92 64.24 11.57
N LEU A 26 -51.17 63.15 11.44
CA LEU A 26 -50.60 62.69 10.20
C LEU A 26 -51.74 62.48 9.19
N LYS A 27 -51.67 63.14 8.03
CA LYS A 27 -52.69 63.05 7.00
C LYS A 27 -52.20 62.23 5.82
N TYR A 28 -52.95 61.20 5.47
CA TYR A 28 -52.58 60.29 4.39
C TYR A 28 -52.38 61.02 3.05
N ASP A 29 -53.32 61.88 2.66
CA ASP A 29 -53.36 62.61 1.39
C ASP A 29 -52.21 63.61 1.22
N LYS A 30 -51.73 64.22 2.30
CA LYS A 30 -50.73 65.32 2.25
C LYS A 30 -49.34 64.90 2.69
N ASP A 31 -49.24 64.04 3.69
CA ASP A 31 -47.99 63.76 4.37
C ASP A 31 -47.38 62.41 3.94
N ILE A 32 -48.19 61.48 3.41
CA ILE A 32 -47.76 60.10 3.12
C ILE A 32 -47.85 59.75 1.64
N PHE A 33 -49.02 59.91 1.02
CA PHE A 33 -49.26 59.49 -0.37
C PHE A 33 -48.32 60.17 -1.39
N PRO A 34 -48.00 61.47 -1.29
CA PRO A 34 -47.04 62.11 -2.19
C PRO A 34 -45.63 61.49 -2.11
N LEU A 35 -45.23 60.99 -0.94
CA LEU A 35 -43.94 60.31 -0.77
C LEU A 35 -43.94 58.93 -1.44
N ILE A 36 -45.07 58.20 -1.39
CA ILE A 36 -45.25 56.92 -2.08
C ILE A 36 -45.23 57.11 -3.58
N GLU A 37 -45.93 58.13 -4.10
CA GLU A 37 -45.94 58.48 -5.53
C GLU A 37 -44.55 58.85 -6.03
N ALA A 38 -43.78 59.58 -5.21
CA ALA A 38 -42.37 59.89 -5.46
C ALA A 38 -41.42 58.69 -5.28
N LYS A 39 -41.93 57.50 -4.91
CA LYS A 39 -41.16 56.27 -4.61
C LYS A 39 -40.13 56.44 -3.48
N ASN A 40 -40.32 57.41 -2.60
CA ASN A 40 -39.48 57.64 -1.42
C ASN A 40 -39.93 56.74 -0.27
N TYR A 41 -39.79 55.43 -0.45
CA TYR A 41 -40.31 54.43 0.48
C TYR A 41 -39.62 54.46 1.84
N ASP A 42 -38.35 54.88 1.92
CA ASP A 42 -37.59 55.00 3.16
C ASP A 42 -38.26 55.95 4.16
N GLN A 43 -38.86 57.03 3.66
CA GLN A 43 -39.62 57.99 4.48
C GLN A 43 -41.11 57.65 4.55
N ALA A 44 -41.68 57.12 3.47
CA ALA A 44 -43.11 56.85 3.40
C ALA A 44 -43.54 55.69 4.29
N MET A 45 -42.78 54.58 4.33
CA MET A 45 -43.19 53.36 5.03
C MET A 45 -43.28 53.51 6.55
N PRO A 46 -42.32 54.15 7.27
CA PRO A 46 -42.46 54.40 8.70
C PRO A 46 -43.72 55.23 9.02
N LEU A 47 -43.98 56.28 8.24
CA LEU A 47 -45.16 57.13 8.40
C LEU A 47 -46.46 56.37 8.12
N LEU A 48 -46.47 55.50 7.10
CA LEU A 48 -47.61 54.68 6.75
C LEU A 48 -47.94 53.65 7.84
N TRP A 49 -46.92 53.04 8.46
CA TRP A 49 -47.08 52.13 9.59
C TRP A 49 -47.63 52.85 10.83
N ASP A 50 -47.09 54.02 11.17
CA ASP A 50 -47.59 54.86 12.26
C ASP A 50 -49.05 55.26 12.00
N TYR A 51 -49.39 55.61 10.75
CA TYR A 51 -50.76 55.97 10.36
C TYR A 51 -51.75 54.82 10.56
N LEU A 52 -51.39 53.61 10.11
CA LEU A 52 -52.21 52.41 10.20
C LEU A 52 -52.29 51.82 11.63
N SER A 53 -51.38 52.22 12.52
CA SER A 53 -51.41 51.82 13.93
C SER A 53 -52.56 52.47 14.72
N ASP A 54 -53.09 53.60 14.25
CA ASP A 54 -54.30 54.21 14.81
C ASP A 54 -55.53 53.35 14.42
N PRO A 55 -56.29 52.81 15.39
CA PRO A 55 -57.47 52.00 15.11
C PRO A 55 -58.51 52.68 14.19
N LYS A 56 -58.51 54.01 14.11
CA LYS A 56 -59.42 54.77 13.23
C LYS A 56 -59.06 54.65 11.75
N ASN A 57 -57.79 54.43 11.45
CA ASN A 57 -57.27 54.40 10.08
C ASN A 57 -56.90 52.98 9.62
N ALA A 58 -56.90 52.01 10.54
CA ALA A 58 -56.50 50.63 10.29
C ALA A 58 -57.24 49.98 9.11
N ASP A 59 -58.50 50.36 8.88
CA ASP A 59 -59.37 49.84 7.82
C ASP A 59 -59.50 50.79 6.62
N GLU A 60 -58.54 51.69 6.42
CA GLU A 60 -58.52 52.53 5.21
C GLU A 60 -58.04 51.73 3.97
N PRO A 61 -58.76 51.76 2.84
CA PRO A 61 -58.50 50.83 1.74
C PRO A 61 -57.17 51.07 1.01
N ASN A 62 -56.87 52.33 0.64
CA ASN A 62 -55.67 52.67 -0.13
C ASN A 62 -54.37 52.55 0.68
N PRO A 63 -54.27 53.01 1.95
CA PRO A 63 -53.09 52.78 2.78
C PRO A 63 -52.71 51.30 2.89
N ASN A 64 -53.71 50.42 3.11
CA ASN A 64 -53.48 48.97 3.13
C ASN A 64 -53.01 48.45 1.75
N LEU A 65 -53.56 48.98 0.65
CA LEU A 65 -53.11 48.63 -0.70
C LEU A 65 -51.64 49.00 -0.91
N GLN A 66 -51.21 50.21 -0.51
CA GLN A 66 -49.83 50.66 -0.70
C GLN A 66 -48.83 49.83 0.11
N VAL A 67 -49.15 49.44 1.35
CA VAL A 67 -48.32 48.48 2.11
C VAL A 67 -48.20 47.17 1.34
N GLY A 68 -49.32 46.63 0.85
CA GLY A 68 -49.34 45.39 0.09
C GLY A 68 -48.48 45.44 -1.19
N LEU A 69 -48.56 46.55 -1.93
CA LEU A 69 -47.78 46.77 -3.16
C LEU A 69 -46.28 46.97 -2.87
N TYR A 70 -45.93 47.68 -1.79
CA TYR A 70 -44.53 47.84 -1.39
C TYR A 70 -43.86 46.49 -1.10
N TYR A 71 -44.49 45.65 -0.28
CA TYR A 71 -43.94 44.33 0.05
C TYR A 71 -43.97 43.36 -1.15
N GLU A 72 -44.92 43.51 -2.08
CA GLU A 72 -44.87 42.79 -3.35
C GLU A 72 -43.67 43.21 -4.21
N GLY A 73 -43.34 44.52 -4.23
CA GLY A 73 -42.11 45.04 -4.81
C GLY A 73 -40.87 44.39 -4.19
N LEU A 74 -40.77 44.35 -2.86
CA LEU A 74 -39.65 43.70 -2.16
C LEU A 74 -39.51 42.22 -2.53
N VAL A 75 -40.62 41.47 -2.56
CA VAL A 75 -40.60 40.06 -2.99
C VAL A 75 -40.08 39.91 -4.42
N ASN A 76 -40.43 40.83 -5.31
CA ASN A 76 -39.97 40.83 -6.69
C ASN A 76 -38.49 41.24 -6.83
N ASP A 77 -37.95 41.98 -5.89
CA ASP A 77 -36.54 42.41 -5.91
C ASP A 77 -35.61 41.41 -5.20
N TYR A 78 -36.09 40.67 -4.20
CA TYR A 78 -35.30 39.68 -3.47
C TYR A 78 -34.83 38.50 -4.33
N HIS A 79 -33.66 37.98 -3.99
CA HIS A 79 -33.06 36.83 -4.64
C HIS A 79 -33.64 35.52 -4.06
N ILE A 80 -34.17 34.65 -4.92
CA ILE A 80 -35.03 33.52 -4.51
C ILE A 80 -34.35 32.55 -3.53
N ILE A 81 -33.06 32.30 -3.69
CA ILE A 81 -32.30 31.33 -2.87
C ILE A 81 -31.73 32.02 -1.63
N SER A 82 -30.83 32.99 -1.82
CA SER A 82 -30.15 33.69 -0.70
C SER A 82 -31.11 34.41 0.24
N ASP A 83 -32.21 34.99 -0.27
CA ASP A 83 -33.13 35.82 0.51
C ASP A 83 -34.46 35.09 0.77
N SER A 84 -34.49 33.76 0.66
CA SER A 84 -35.70 32.95 0.81
C SER A 84 -36.47 33.23 2.11
N THR A 85 -35.78 33.52 3.22
CA THR A 85 -36.41 33.91 4.49
C THR A 85 -37.05 35.31 4.44
N ALA A 86 -36.39 36.29 3.81
CA ALA A 86 -36.92 37.63 3.62
C ALA A 86 -38.14 37.62 2.68
N ILE A 87 -38.13 36.78 1.65
CA ILE A 87 -39.26 36.54 0.74
C ILE A 87 -40.47 36.00 1.50
N LEU A 88 -40.29 35.06 2.44
CA LEU A 88 -41.39 34.53 3.24
C LEU A 88 -42.07 35.64 4.06
N GLY A 89 -41.30 36.41 4.82
CA GLY A 89 -41.84 37.52 5.63
C GLY A 89 -42.52 38.61 4.79
N ALA A 90 -41.88 39.02 3.68
CA ALA A 90 -42.43 40.05 2.80
C ALA A 90 -43.68 39.56 2.06
N SER A 91 -43.70 38.31 1.58
CA SER A 91 -44.88 37.75 0.89
C SER A 91 -46.07 37.54 1.83
N ASP A 92 -45.86 37.10 3.07
CA ASP A 92 -46.93 37.00 4.08
C ASP A 92 -47.52 38.38 4.37
N THR A 93 -46.67 39.38 4.56
CA THR A 93 -47.09 40.77 4.80
C THR A 93 -47.88 41.30 3.61
N ALA A 94 -47.37 41.13 2.39
CA ALA A 94 -48.06 41.54 1.17
C ALA A 94 -49.44 40.86 1.04
N VAL A 95 -49.52 39.55 1.31
CA VAL A 95 -50.79 38.80 1.25
C VAL A 95 -51.82 39.32 2.25
N ILE A 96 -51.42 39.62 3.48
CA ILE A 96 -52.31 40.16 4.52
C ILE A 96 -52.92 41.49 4.06
N TYR A 97 -52.05 42.44 3.67
CA TYR A 97 -52.45 43.80 3.35
C TYR A 97 -53.22 43.91 2.02
N LEU A 98 -52.84 43.13 1.00
CA LEU A 98 -53.58 43.04 -0.26
C LEU A 98 -54.95 42.38 -0.08
N THR A 99 -55.06 41.34 0.77
CA THR A 99 -56.35 40.71 1.08
C THR A 99 -57.27 41.72 1.78
N LYS A 100 -56.73 42.45 2.77
CA LYS A 100 -57.46 43.49 3.49
C LYS A 100 -57.92 44.61 2.54
N ALA A 101 -57.02 45.15 1.72
CA ALA A 101 -57.36 46.15 0.70
C ALA A 101 -58.44 45.65 -0.27
N LYS A 102 -58.33 44.42 -0.80
CA LYS A 102 -59.34 43.84 -1.71
C LYS A 102 -60.75 43.85 -1.10
N THR A 103 -60.88 43.56 0.19
CA THR A 103 -62.17 43.54 0.89
C THR A 103 -62.74 44.93 1.17
N LEU A 104 -61.88 45.94 1.34
CA LEU A 104 -62.27 47.29 1.73
C LEU A 104 -62.51 48.23 0.53
N ILE A 105 -61.90 47.95 -0.63
CA ILE A 105 -62.08 48.73 -1.85
C ILE A 105 -63.48 48.47 -2.43
N THR A 106 -64.30 49.52 -2.44
CA THR A 106 -65.66 49.51 -3.01
C THR A 106 -65.78 50.51 -4.15
N GLU A 107 -66.85 50.42 -4.96
CA GLU A 107 -67.08 51.39 -6.05
C GLU A 107 -67.22 52.83 -5.52
N LYS A 108 -67.84 52.98 -4.34
CA LYS A 108 -68.02 54.29 -3.71
C LYS A 108 -66.68 54.89 -3.29
N GLU A 109 -65.78 54.05 -2.78
CA GLU A 109 -64.43 54.45 -2.42
C GLU A 109 -63.64 54.92 -3.66
N LEU A 110 -63.61 54.10 -4.71
CA LEU A 110 -62.88 54.42 -5.94
C LEU A 110 -63.36 55.72 -6.59
N LYS A 111 -64.67 56.01 -6.56
CA LYS A 111 -65.23 57.26 -7.10
C LYS A 111 -64.88 58.50 -6.25
N LYS A 112 -64.65 58.32 -4.95
CA LYS A 112 -64.38 59.43 -4.01
C LYS A 112 -62.89 59.79 -4.00
N ASN A 113 -62.02 58.79 -4.16
CA ASN A 113 -60.58 58.89 -3.95
C ASN A 113 -59.81 58.36 -5.18
N ASP A 114 -60.28 58.65 -6.39
CA ASP A 114 -59.73 58.16 -7.66
C ASP A 114 -58.26 58.54 -7.86
N ASP A 115 -57.86 59.72 -7.40
CA ASP A 115 -56.47 60.20 -7.33
C ASP A 115 -55.49 59.17 -6.72
N PHE A 116 -55.93 58.34 -5.77
CA PHE A 116 -55.05 57.35 -5.14
C PHE A 116 -54.91 56.04 -5.91
N TYR A 117 -55.68 55.84 -6.98
CA TYR A 117 -55.74 54.60 -7.75
C TYR A 117 -55.39 54.82 -9.23
N GLN A 118 -54.74 55.94 -9.55
CA GLN A 118 -54.38 56.31 -10.93
C GLN A 118 -53.57 55.24 -11.68
N ALA A 119 -52.83 54.38 -10.96
CA ALA A 119 -52.14 53.21 -11.54
C ALA A 119 -53.07 52.21 -12.25
N PHE A 120 -54.37 52.21 -11.94
CA PHE A 120 -55.38 51.33 -12.55
C PHE A 120 -56.20 52.04 -13.63
N HIS A 121 -55.92 53.31 -13.93
CA HIS A 121 -56.67 54.10 -14.91
C HIS A 121 -56.43 53.56 -16.32
N ARG A 122 -57.48 53.04 -16.96
CA ARG A 122 -57.38 52.41 -18.28
C ARG A 122 -58.61 52.67 -19.13
N ARG A 123 -58.44 52.52 -20.45
CA ARG A 123 -59.52 52.66 -21.42
C ARG A 123 -60.42 51.42 -21.39
N ASP A 124 -61.72 51.62 -21.18
CA ASP A 124 -62.71 50.57 -21.32
C ASP A 124 -62.85 50.18 -22.80
N LEU A 125 -62.55 48.92 -23.11
CA LEU A 125 -62.64 48.39 -24.47
C LEU A 125 -64.09 48.37 -25.01
N ARG A 126 -65.10 48.37 -24.14
CA ARG A 126 -66.52 48.29 -24.54
C ARG A 126 -67.17 49.65 -24.74
N THR A 127 -66.84 50.64 -23.92
CA THR A 127 -67.45 51.98 -23.99
C THR A 127 -66.52 53.03 -24.59
N GLY A 128 -65.21 52.77 -24.61
CA GLY A 128 -64.20 53.72 -25.07
C GLY A 128 -63.78 54.76 -24.02
N ASP A 129 -64.48 54.83 -22.88
CA ASP A 129 -64.24 55.78 -21.80
C ASP A 129 -63.04 55.38 -20.93
N PHE A 130 -62.34 56.39 -20.43
CA PHE A 130 -61.25 56.20 -19.46
C PHE A 130 -61.82 56.24 -18.04
N GLY A 131 -61.41 55.29 -17.20
CA GLY A 131 -61.79 55.27 -15.80
C GLY A 131 -61.18 54.10 -15.06
N ILE A 132 -61.40 54.07 -13.75
CA ILE A 132 -60.95 52.99 -12.87
C ILE A 132 -62.17 52.13 -12.53
N LYS A 133 -62.19 50.88 -12.98
CA LYS A 133 -63.25 49.93 -12.60
C LYS A 133 -62.83 49.10 -11.40
N ILE A 134 -63.77 48.84 -10.50
CA ILE A 134 -63.53 47.96 -9.35
C ILE A 134 -63.09 46.56 -9.77
N SER A 135 -63.68 46.01 -10.84
CA SER A 135 -63.32 44.69 -11.39
C SER A 135 -61.84 44.62 -11.76
N ASP A 136 -61.29 45.73 -12.21
CA ASP A 136 -59.93 45.82 -12.74
C ASP A 136 -58.92 45.83 -11.60
N VAL A 137 -59.20 46.64 -10.57
CA VAL A 137 -58.42 46.70 -9.33
C VAL A 137 -58.46 45.36 -8.60
N GLN A 138 -59.66 44.79 -8.42
CA GLN A 138 -59.81 43.50 -7.73
C GLN A 138 -59.14 42.35 -8.48
N LEU A 139 -59.22 42.33 -9.82
CA LEU A 139 -58.55 41.32 -10.63
C LEU A 139 -57.03 41.43 -10.56
N ASP A 140 -56.48 42.65 -10.55
CA ASP A 140 -55.04 42.86 -10.40
C ASP A 140 -54.56 42.40 -9.01
N ILE A 141 -55.24 42.81 -7.94
CA ILE A 141 -54.95 42.37 -6.58
C ILE A 141 -55.05 40.85 -6.46
N GLU A 142 -56.05 40.22 -7.09
CA GLU A 142 -56.22 38.76 -7.09
C GLU A 142 -55.08 38.04 -7.81
N LYS A 143 -54.62 38.55 -8.96
CA LYS A 143 -53.45 38.02 -9.65
C LYS A 143 -52.18 38.16 -8.81
N LYS A 144 -51.97 39.31 -8.16
CA LYS A 144 -50.84 39.54 -7.25
C LYS A 144 -50.89 38.60 -6.05
N LEU A 145 -52.05 38.44 -5.41
CA LEU A 145 -52.25 37.48 -4.32
C LEU A 145 -51.96 36.04 -4.75
N GLN A 146 -52.40 35.63 -5.94
CA GLN A 146 -52.11 34.29 -6.47
C GLN A 146 -50.60 34.11 -6.72
N SER A 147 -49.93 35.10 -7.31
CA SER A 147 -48.48 35.10 -7.52
C SER A 147 -47.72 35.01 -6.19
N LEU A 148 -48.03 35.87 -5.22
CA LEU A 148 -47.38 35.89 -3.90
C LEU A 148 -47.59 34.60 -3.11
N ARG A 149 -48.78 34.01 -3.14
CA ARG A 149 -49.05 32.71 -2.51
C ARG A 149 -48.24 31.58 -3.17
N ASN A 150 -48.09 31.61 -4.48
CA ASN A 150 -47.24 30.66 -5.19
C ASN A 150 -45.76 30.85 -4.82
N ILE A 151 -45.27 32.10 -4.83
CA ILE A 151 -43.89 32.43 -4.43
C ILE A 151 -43.62 31.96 -3.00
N ASN A 152 -44.51 32.29 -2.04
CA ASN A 152 -44.37 31.88 -0.65
C ASN A 152 -44.31 30.35 -0.51
N LYS A 153 -45.23 29.63 -1.16
CA LYS A 153 -45.23 28.15 -1.17
C LYS A 153 -43.91 27.57 -1.63
N TYR A 154 -43.36 28.06 -2.74
CA TYR A 154 -42.11 27.54 -3.31
C TYR A 154 -40.88 28.04 -2.54
N ALA A 155 -40.84 29.29 -2.09
CA ALA A 155 -39.76 29.83 -1.26
C ALA A 155 -39.60 29.03 0.04
N LYS A 156 -40.72 28.60 0.65
CA LYS A 156 -40.70 27.73 1.84
C LYS A 156 -40.08 26.37 1.54
N SER A 157 -40.43 25.77 0.40
CA SER A 157 -39.84 24.49 -0.03
C SER A 157 -38.35 24.64 -0.30
N ILE A 158 -37.96 25.69 -1.04
CA ILE A 158 -36.57 25.99 -1.37
C ILE A 158 -35.74 26.12 -0.10
N TYR A 159 -36.19 26.94 0.86
CA TYR A 159 -35.48 27.10 2.13
C TYR A 159 -35.32 25.77 2.90
N ALA A 160 -36.39 24.98 3.00
CA ALA A 160 -36.36 23.70 3.70
C ALA A 160 -35.41 22.69 3.03
N ASP A 161 -35.43 22.61 1.70
CA ASP A 161 -34.57 21.72 0.92
C ASP A 161 -33.10 22.15 1.01
N LEU A 162 -32.80 23.46 0.87
CA LEU A 162 -31.45 24.02 1.03
C LEU A 162 -30.86 23.80 2.43
N TYR A 163 -31.68 23.97 3.48
CA TYR A 163 -31.26 23.68 4.84
C TYR A 163 -30.90 22.20 5.00
N SER A 164 -31.69 21.30 4.41
CA SER A 164 -31.41 19.88 4.45
C SER A 164 -30.18 19.48 3.65
N ILE A 165 -29.97 20.10 2.49
CA ILE A 165 -28.77 19.92 1.67
C ILE A 165 -27.52 20.31 2.46
N ASN A 166 -27.54 21.47 3.12
CA ASN A 166 -26.44 21.92 3.98
C ASN A 166 -26.14 20.93 5.10
N ASN A 167 -27.17 20.39 5.78
CA ASN A 167 -26.99 19.39 6.83
C ASN A 167 -26.39 18.08 6.29
N ALA A 168 -26.87 17.61 5.13
CA ALA A 168 -26.33 16.41 4.48
C ALA A 168 -24.88 16.60 4.05
N ASN A 169 -24.53 17.77 3.50
CA ASN A 169 -23.16 18.10 3.12
C ASN A 169 -22.23 18.22 4.33
N ALA A 170 -22.70 18.89 5.41
CA ALA A 170 -21.95 19.01 6.65
C ALA A 170 -21.68 17.63 7.26
N TYR A 171 -22.65 16.72 7.21
CA TYR A 171 -22.45 15.33 7.63
C TYR A 171 -21.39 14.63 6.77
N SER A 172 -21.50 14.67 5.44
CA SER A 172 -20.55 14.01 4.54
C SER A 172 -19.12 14.54 4.71
N MET A 173 -18.96 15.85 4.82
CA MET A 173 -17.66 16.48 5.09
C MET A 173 -17.10 16.06 6.46
N ALA A 174 -17.93 16.03 7.50
CA ALA A 174 -17.50 15.60 8.84
C ALA A 174 -17.10 14.12 8.86
N ALA A 175 -17.86 13.25 8.20
CA ALA A 175 -17.53 11.83 8.06
C ALA A 175 -16.22 11.64 7.28
N TYR A 176 -16.05 12.31 6.14
CA TYR A 176 -14.82 12.29 5.36
C TYR A 176 -13.60 12.76 6.17
N LYS A 177 -13.76 13.86 6.92
CA LYS A 177 -12.73 14.37 7.82
C LYS A 177 -12.40 13.38 8.95
N ALA A 178 -13.41 12.69 9.50
CA ALA A 178 -13.21 11.66 10.49
C ALA A 178 -12.40 10.48 9.91
N PHE A 179 -12.72 10.04 8.69
CA PHE A 179 -11.95 9.00 8.01
C PHE A 179 -10.48 9.43 7.81
N SER A 180 -10.22 10.59 7.22
CA SER A 180 -8.85 11.07 6.98
C SER A 180 -8.05 11.33 8.27
N THR A 181 -8.73 11.60 9.38
CA THR A 181 -8.09 11.72 10.70
C THR A 181 -7.78 10.34 11.30
N GLN A 182 -8.69 9.37 11.15
CA GLN A 182 -8.55 8.03 11.71
C GLN A 182 -7.57 7.15 10.91
N TYR A 183 -7.53 7.33 9.59
CA TYR A 183 -6.72 6.56 8.65
C TYR A 183 -5.78 7.53 7.93
N PRO A 184 -4.47 7.50 8.23
CA PRO A 184 -3.51 8.49 7.70
C PRO A 184 -3.38 8.52 6.17
N ASP A 185 -3.71 7.41 5.51
CA ASP A 185 -3.67 7.27 4.07
C ASP A 185 -4.79 6.34 3.57
N ILE A 186 -5.04 6.39 2.27
CA ILE A 186 -6.14 5.64 1.65
C ILE A 186 -5.93 4.12 1.76
N ASN A 187 -4.69 3.63 1.75
CA ASN A 187 -4.43 2.20 1.89
C ASN A 187 -4.73 1.72 3.32
N ASN A 188 -4.44 2.54 4.32
CA ASN A 188 -4.84 2.28 5.70
C ASN A 188 -6.37 2.26 5.85
N LEU A 189 -7.10 3.16 5.20
CA LEU A 189 -8.57 3.13 5.15
C LEU A 189 -9.07 1.80 4.56
N TYR A 190 -8.50 1.39 3.43
CA TYR A 190 -8.85 0.14 2.76
C TYR A 190 -8.56 -1.09 3.63
N LEU A 191 -7.35 -1.21 4.16
CA LEU A 191 -6.89 -2.39 4.89
C LEU A 191 -7.53 -2.51 6.26
N MET A 192 -7.86 -1.41 6.93
CA MET A 192 -8.51 -1.43 8.24
C MET A 192 -10.03 -1.48 8.17
N ALA A 193 -10.60 -1.59 6.97
CA ALA A 193 -12.03 -1.67 6.78
C ALA A 193 -12.66 -2.84 7.54
N ASP A 194 -13.71 -2.51 8.30
CA ASP A 194 -14.65 -3.41 8.95
C ASP A 194 -16.10 -3.01 8.62
N ASP A 195 -17.06 -3.77 9.13
CA ASP A 195 -18.48 -3.54 8.83
C ASP A 195 -18.94 -2.13 9.25
N GLY A 196 -18.40 -1.61 10.36
CA GLY A 196 -18.73 -0.25 10.83
C GLY A 196 -18.22 0.84 9.90
N LEU A 197 -17.02 0.67 9.33
CA LEU A 197 -16.52 1.58 8.29
C LEU A 197 -17.42 1.52 7.04
N LYS A 198 -17.80 0.32 6.62
CA LYS A 198 -18.65 0.12 5.44
C LYS A 198 -20.02 0.79 5.61
N ASP A 199 -20.67 0.61 6.76
CA ASP A 199 -21.94 1.26 7.07
C ASP A 199 -21.82 2.80 7.03
N SER A 200 -20.69 3.31 7.50
CA SER A 200 -20.40 4.75 7.47
C SER A 200 -20.19 5.27 6.04
N LEU A 201 -19.56 4.49 5.14
CA LEU A 201 -19.44 4.83 3.72
C LEU A 201 -20.81 4.84 3.04
N VAL A 202 -21.65 3.84 3.29
CA VAL A 202 -23.03 3.78 2.76
C VAL A 202 -23.84 5.00 3.22
N ALA A 203 -23.73 5.39 4.49
CA ALA A 203 -24.39 6.60 4.97
C ALA A 203 -23.93 7.88 4.24
N VAL A 204 -22.65 7.99 3.86
CA VAL A 204 -22.14 9.10 3.04
C VAL A 204 -22.73 9.07 1.63
N ILE A 205 -22.85 7.89 1.01
CA ILE A 205 -23.47 7.70 -0.30
C ILE A 205 -24.95 8.15 -0.27
N ASP A 206 -25.69 7.72 0.74
CA ASP A 206 -27.10 8.08 0.93
C ASP A 206 -27.27 9.59 1.11
N LYS A 207 -26.41 10.22 1.92
CA LYS A 207 -26.44 11.67 2.15
C LYS A 207 -26.10 12.47 0.90
N ASN A 208 -25.15 12.00 0.08
CA ASN A 208 -24.83 12.63 -1.19
C ASN A 208 -25.96 12.48 -2.22
N THR A 209 -26.66 11.35 -2.20
CA THR A 209 -27.88 11.14 -3.00
C THR A 209 -29.00 12.07 -2.56
N GLU A 210 -29.19 12.26 -1.25
CA GLU A 210 -30.13 13.23 -0.69
C GLU A 210 -29.84 14.67 -1.19
N ILE A 211 -28.57 15.06 -1.27
CA ILE A 211 -28.16 16.36 -1.83
C ILE A 211 -28.64 16.50 -3.28
N LYS A 212 -28.33 15.51 -4.14
CA LYS A 212 -28.73 15.52 -5.56
C LYS A 212 -30.24 15.65 -5.71
N GLU A 213 -31.00 14.79 -5.03
CA GLU A 213 -32.46 14.78 -5.13
C GLU A 213 -33.11 16.08 -4.63
N LYS A 214 -32.59 16.67 -3.56
CA LYS A 214 -33.14 17.92 -3.01
C LYS A 214 -32.73 19.13 -3.84
N PHE A 215 -31.53 19.14 -4.41
CA PHE A 215 -31.12 20.22 -5.30
C PHE A 215 -31.98 20.26 -6.56
N GLU A 216 -32.34 19.09 -7.10
CA GLU A 216 -33.32 18.97 -8.19
C GLU A 216 -34.68 19.55 -7.82
N LYS A 217 -35.17 19.31 -6.59
CA LYS A 217 -36.42 19.93 -6.09
C LYS A 217 -36.30 21.45 -5.97
N VAL A 218 -35.14 21.97 -5.56
CA VAL A 218 -34.88 23.42 -5.52
C VAL A 218 -34.94 24.01 -6.93
N ARG A 219 -34.27 23.38 -7.90
CA ARG A 219 -34.29 23.78 -9.32
C ARG A 219 -35.71 23.78 -9.90
N ASP A 220 -36.47 22.73 -9.61
CA ASP A 220 -37.88 22.63 -10.01
C ASP A 220 -38.74 23.73 -9.37
N ALA A 221 -38.58 23.99 -8.06
CA ALA A 221 -39.33 25.02 -7.36
C ALA A 221 -39.01 26.43 -7.90
N VAL A 222 -37.73 26.69 -8.19
CA VAL A 222 -37.26 27.92 -8.85
C VAL A 222 -37.94 28.11 -10.20
N SER A 223 -37.93 27.09 -11.06
CA SER A 223 -38.48 27.19 -12.42
C SER A 223 -39.99 27.50 -12.41
N ARG A 224 -40.72 26.98 -11.40
CA ARG A 224 -42.15 27.21 -11.21
C ARG A 224 -42.49 28.61 -10.71
N ILE A 225 -41.57 29.30 -10.06
CA ILE A 225 -41.74 30.72 -9.67
C ILE A 225 -41.67 31.61 -10.92
N GLY A 226 -40.86 31.24 -11.92
CA GLY A 226 -40.83 31.91 -13.22
C GLY A 226 -40.16 33.31 -13.22
N LYS A 227 -39.40 33.66 -12.17
CA LYS A 227 -38.54 34.86 -12.20
C LYS A 227 -37.44 34.66 -13.25
N LYS A 228 -37.35 35.59 -14.20
CA LYS A 228 -36.35 35.57 -15.27
C LYS A 228 -34.95 35.75 -14.68
N GLY A 229 -33.98 34.95 -15.15
CA GLY A 229 -32.57 35.06 -14.79
C GLY A 229 -32.10 34.15 -13.66
N TYR A 230 -32.95 33.24 -13.18
CA TYR A 230 -32.62 32.33 -12.08
C TYR A 230 -32.64 30.86 -12.53
N SER A 231 -31.47 30.22 -12.55
CA SER A 231 -31.28 28.81 -12.96
C SER A 231 -30.10 28.22 -12.19
N PRO A 232 -30.33 27.73 -10.95
CA PRO A 232 -29.24 27.24 -10.12
C PRO A 232 -28.61 25.99 -10.73
N GLU A 233 -27.29 25.97 -10.80
CA GLU A 233 -26.50 24.83 -11.27
C GLU A 233 -25.70 24.22 -10.11
N LEU A 234 -25.56 22.88 -10.14
CA LEU A 234 -24.75 22.13 -9.19
C LEU A 234 -23.66 21.38 -9.96
N GLU A 235 -22.43 21.85 -9.80
CA GLU A 235 -21.24 21.20 -10.31
C GLU A 235 -20.63 20.31 -9.22
N TRP A 236 -20.26 19.09 -9.61
CA TRP A 236 -19.62 18.13 -8.72
C TRP A 236 -18.11 18.12 -8.94
N LYS A 237 -17.36 18.27 -7.85
CA LYS A 237 -15.90 18.15 -7.82
C LYS A 237 -15.49 16.81 -7.20
N ASP A 238 -14.64 16.08 -7.90
CA ASP A 238 -14.15 14.79 -7.42
C ASP A 238 -13.08 14.94 -6.33
N ILE A 239 -13.03 13.97 -5.43
CA ILE A 239 -12.00 13.84 -4.40
C ILE A 239 -10.89 12.96 -4.97
N VAL A 240 -9.81 13.58 -5.45
CA VAL A 240 -8.69 12.87 -6.08
C VAL A 240 -7.61 12.56 -5.04
N THR A 241 -7.33 13.52 -4.16
CA THR A 241 -6.28 13.41 -3.14
C THR A 241 -6.90 13.23 -1.77
N TYR A 242 -6.77 12.02 -1.22
CA TYR A 242 -7.33 11.65 0.09
C TYR A 242 -6.72 12.48 1.23
N GLY A 243 -7.58 13.09 2.04
CA GLY A 243 -7.18 13.91 3.19
C GLY A 243 -6.84 15.36 2.87
N GLU A 244 -6.85 15.75 1.58
CA GLU A 244 -6.61 17.13 1.14
C GLU A 244 -7.87 17.73 0.48
N ASP A 245 -8.44 17.00 -0.49
CA ASP A 245 -9.69 17.37 -1.16
C ASP A 245 -10.89 17.19 -0.22
N GLY A 246 -12.03 17.84 -0.49
CA GLY A 246 -13.24 17.63 0.30
C GLY A 246 -13.23 18.25 1.70
N LEU A 247 -12.33 19.21 1.99
CA LEU A 247 -12.24 19.88 3.30
C LEU A 247 -12.73 21.33 3.29
N THR A 248 -13.14 21.86 2.14
CA THR A 248 -13.67 23.22 2.03
C THR A 248 -15.19 23.24 2.19
N THR A 249 -15.69 24.30 2.84
CA THR A 249 -17.13 24.51 2.98
C THR A 249 -17.77 24.85 1.64
N VAL A 250 -18.99 24.34 1.43
CA VAL A 250 -19.80 24.61 0.23
C VAL A 250 -20.95 25.52 0.65
N ASP A 251 -21.21 26.57 -0.11
CA ASP A 251 -22.37 27.44 0.07
C ASP A 251 -23.48 27.07 -0.92
N PHE A 252 -24.50 26.37 -0.44
CA PHE A 252 -25.65 26.00 -1.26
C PHE A 252 -26.66 27.14 -1.47
N PHE A 253 -26.45 28.30 -0.84
CA PHE A 253 -27.26 29.49 -1.08
C PHE A 253 -26.72 30.36 -2.22
N ALA A 254 -25.58 29.99 -2.80
CA ALA A 254 -25.06 30.60 -4.02
C ALA A 254 -25.95 30.24 -5.24
N ASN A 255 -25.87 31.06 -6.29
CA ASN A 255 -26.58 30.79 -7.53
C ASN A 255 -25.97 29.59 -8.27
N ASP A 256 -24.64 29.54 -8.36
CA ASP A 256 -23.88 28.42 -8.92
C ASP A 256 -23.12 27.73 -7.80
N VAL A 257 -23.38 26.44 -7.59
CA VAL A 257 -22.84 25.68 -6.46
C VAL A 257 -21.82 24.68 -6.97
N VAL A 258 -20.60 24.75 -6.44
CA VAL A 258 -19.56 23.72 -6.65
C VAL A 258 -19.44 22.90 -5.38
N ALA A 259 -19.90 21.65 -5.41
CA ALA A 259 -19.91 20.74 -4.26
C ALA A 259 -18.97 19.55 -4.47
N TRP A 260 -18.39 19.05 -3.39
CA TRP A 260 -17.56 17.84 -3.43
C TRP A 260 -18.42 16.58 -3.54
N ASN A 261 -18.03 15.66 -4.41
CA ASN A 261 -18.76 14.43 -4.67
C ASN A 261 -18.37 13.31 -3.68
N TYR A 262 -18.69 13.52 -2.40
CA TYR A 262 -18.39 12.53 -1.35
C TYR A 262 -19.02 11.17 -1.61
N GLY A 263 -20.18 11.14 -2.28
CA GLY A 263 -20.87 9.89 -2.61
C GLY A 263 -20.09 9.04 -3.62
N GLN A 264 -19.55 9.63 -4.68
CA GLN A 264 -18.71 8.90 -5.64
C GLN A 264 -17.45 8.38 -4.98
N TRP A 265 -16.76 9.22 -4.20
CA TRP A 265 -15.59 8.80 -3.43
C TRP A 265 -15.89 7.63 -2.48
N ALA A 266 -17.01 7.69 -1.76
CA ALA A 266 -17.41 6.65 -0.82
C ALA A 266 -17.78 5.34 -1.54
N ASP A 267 -18.47 5.42 -2.68
CA ASP A 267 -18.81 4.26 -3.52
C ASP A 267 -17.55 3.59 -4.09
N ASP A 268 -16.63 4.37 -4.67
CA ASP A 268 -15.35 3.87 -5.20
C ASP A 268 -14.52 3.20 -4.08
N THR A 269 -14.47 3.83 -2.91
CA THR A 269 -13.81 3.28 -1.72
C THR A 269 -14.43 1.96 -1.28
N GLU A 270 -15.76 1.89 -1.18
CA GLU A 270 -16.48 0.68 -0.80
C GLU A 270 -16.26 -0.45 -1.82
N ASN A 271 -16.23 -0.11 -3.11
CA ASN A 271 -15.98 -1.05 -4.20
C ASN A 271 -14.57 -1.65 -4.16
N VAL A 272 -13.55 -0.83 -3.89
CA VAL A 272 -12.16 -1.33 -3.69
C VAL A 272 -12.09 -2.27 -2.49
N ILE A 273 -12.73 -1.91 -1.37
CA ILE A 273 -12.77 -2.75 -0.17
C ILE A 273 -13.42 -4.10 -0.46
N LYS A 274 -14.62 -4.11 -1.06
CA LYS A 274 -15.37 -5.33 -1.36
C LYS A 274 -14.66 -6.23 -2.36
N ARG A 275 -14.17 -5.66 -3.47
CA ARG A 275 -13.63 -6.44 -4.58
C ARG A 275 -12.18 -6.87 -4.34
N ASP A 276 -11.34 -5.96 -3.89
CA ASP A 276 -9.90 -6.16 -3.86
C ASP A 276 -9.44 -6.57 -2.45
N ILE A 277 -9.84 -5.83 -1.42
CA ILE A 277 -9.32 -6.06 -0.05
C ILE A 277 -9.86 -7.33 0.58
N PHE A 278 -11.16 -7.60 0.48
CA PHE A 278 -11.73 -8.82 1.05
C PHE A 278 -11.19 -10.08 0.36
N ARG A 279 -11.06 -10.04 -0.97
CA ARG A 279 -10.41 -11.12 -1.73
C ARG A 279 -8.97 -11.32 -1.25
N LEU A 280 -8.18 -10.24 -1.15
CA LEU A 280 -6.79 -10.30 -0.70
C LEU A 280 -6.67 -10.89 0.70
N LYS A 281 -7.47 -10.40 1.67
CA LYS A 281 -7.48 -10.92 3.04
C LYS A 281 -7.85 -12.41 3.08
N SER A 282 -8.84 -12.82 2.29
CA SER A 282 -9.24 -14.23 2.18
C SER A 282 -8.11 -15.11 1.63
N GLN A 283 -7.42 -14.66 0.57
CA GLN A 283 -6.28 -15.39 -0.01
C GLN A 283 -5.12 -15.51 1.00
N ILE A 284 -4.78 -14.42 1.70
CA ILE A 284 -3.75 -14.44 2.76
C ILE A 284 -4.11 -15.48 3.83
N SER A 285 -5.34 -15.42 4.35
CA SER A 285 -5.82 -16.35 5.39
C SER A 285 -5.79 -17.80 4.90
N GLN A 286 -6.19 -18.06 3.65
CA GLN A 286 -6.16 -19.39 3.07
C GLN A 286 -4.72 -19.90 2.92
N THR A 287 -3.82 -19.11 2.36
CA THR A 287 -2.40 -19.49 2.22
C THR A 287 -1.77 -19.78 3.60
N MET A 288 -2.09 -18.99 4.63
CA MET A 288 -1.64 -19.28 5.99
C MET A 288 -2.20 -20.61 6.52
N LYS A 289 -3.48 -20.90 6.28
CA LYS A 289 -4.11 -22.18 6.67
C LYS A 289 -3.42 -23.36 5.98
N ASP A 290 -3.14 -23.24 4.69
CA ASP A 290 -2.46 -24.28 3.90
C ASP A 290 -1.03 -24.53 4.40
N LEU A 291 -0.26 -23.46 4.65
CA LEU A 291 1.08 -23.56 5.22
C LEU A 291 1.07 -24.18 6.62
N LYS A 292 0.08 -23.87 7.46
CA LYS A 292 -0.05 -24.51 8.78
C LYS A 292 -0.44 -25.98 8.68
N LEU A 293 -1.30 -26.35 7.75
CA LEU A 293 -1.66 -27.74 7.48
C LEU A 293 -0.43 -28.55 7.07
N GLU A 294 0.40 -28.01 6.16
CA GLU A 294 1.68 -28.60 5.77
C GLU A 294 2.62 -28.74 6.99
N SER A 295 2.73 -27.70 7.84
CA SER A 295 3.54 -27.78 9.06
C SER A 295 3.10 -28.93 9.97
N ASN A 296 1.79 -29.15 10.11
CA ASN A 296 1.26 -30.26 10.91
C ASN A 296 1.58 -31.62 10.29
N GLN A 297 1.50 -31.75 8.96
CA GLN A 297 1.85 -32.98 8.23
C GLN A 297 3.34 -33.31 8.36
N ILE A 298 4.22 -32.30 8.30
CA ILE A 298 5.67 -32.46 8.52
C ILE A 298 5.93 -32.95 9.94
N ASN A 299 5.23 -32.40 10.93
CA ASN A 299 5.43 -32.74 12.34
C ASN A 299 4.79 -34.08 12.76
N SER A 300 3.77 -34.57 12.04
CA SER A 300 3.14 -35.86 12.34
C SER A 300 3.94 -37.07 11.85
N GLY A 301 4.99 -36.88 11.05
CA GLY A 301 5.86 -37.96 10.57
C GLY A 301 5.14 -39.00 9.70
N SER A 302 3.97 -38.69 9.17
CA SER A 302 3.09 -39.62 8.45
C SER A 302 3.59 -40.00 7.05
N GLY A 303 4.84 -39.67 6.70
CA GLY A 303 5.61 -40.20 5.55
C GLY A 303 5.09 -39.86 4.15
N ILE A 304 3.85 -39.42 4.01
CA ILE A 304 3.22 -39.08 2.74
C ILE A 304 2.75 -37.64 2.83
N LEU A 305 3.58 -36.71 2.33
CA LEU A 305 3.06 -35.45 1.84
C LEU A 305 2.16 -35.82 0.66
N ASN A 306 0.84 -35.88 0.88
CA ASN A 306 -0.12 -36.26 -0.16
C ASN A 306 -0.08 -35.30 -1.38
N GLU A 307 0.58 -34.14 -1.22
CA GLU A 307 0.79 -33.11 -2.23
C GLU A 307 2.24 -32.60 -2.22
N LYS A 308 2.70 -31.97 -3.30
CA LYS A 308 4.04 -31.37 -3.34
C LYS A 308 4.15 -30.29 -2.26
N PRO A 309 5.23 -30.27 -1.45
CA PRO A 309 5.42 -29.25 -0.43
C PRO A 309 5.43 -27.85 -1.04
N ILE A 310 4.87 -26.88 -0.31
CA ILE A 310 4.84 -25.50 -0.76
C ILE A 310 6.27 -24.96 -0.65
N THR A 311 6.89 -24.72 -1.80
CA THR A 311 8.29 -24.26 -1.85
C THR A 311 8.40 -22.75 -2.05
N THR A 312 7.36 -22.10 -2.53
CA THR A 312 7.33 -20.65 -2.80
C THR A 312 5.93 -20.10 -2.56
N LEU A 313 5.85 -18.84 -2.14
CA LEU A 313 4.58 -18.10 -2.12
C LEU A 313 4.20 -17.69 -3.55
N ASP A 314 2.90 -17.59 -3.82
CA ASP A 314 2.39 -17.08 -5.10
C ASP A 314 2.90 -15.64 -5.34
N PRO A 315 3.68 -15.37 -6.41
CA PRO A 315 4.16 -14.03 -6.72
C PRO A 315 3.04 -13.01 -6.91
N ASN A 316 1.87 -13.43 -7.42
CA ASN A 316 0.73 -12.53 -7.62
C ASN A 316 0.13 -12.10 -6.28
N LEU A 317 0.01 -13.03 -5.32
CA LEU A 317 -0.40 -12.71 -3.97
C LEU A 317 0.55 -11.71 -3.31
N LEU A 318 1.86 -11.92 -3.45
CA LEU A 318 2.86 -10.99 -2.90
C LEU A 318 2.76 -9.59 -3.53
N ALA A 319 2.59 -9.51 -4.85
CA ALA A 319 2.39 -8.24 -5.54
C ALA A 319 1.10 -7.54 -5.11
N ASP A 320 0.00 -8.28 -4.93
CA ASP A 320 -1.27 -7.75 -4.44
C ASP A 320 -1.13 -7.24 -2.99
N ILE A 321 -0.37 -7.93 -2.12
CA ILE A 321 -0.07 -7.44 -0.78
C ILE A 321 0.72 -6.13 -0.85
N GLU A 322 1.82 -6.09 -1.60
CA GLU A 322 2.72 -4.93 -1.68
C GLU A 322 2.06 -3.70 -2.30
N LYS A 323 1.06 -3.89 -3.17
CA LYS A 323 0.25 -2.81 -3.75
C LYS A 323 -0.44 -1.97 -2.67
N PHE A 324 -0.96 -2.62 -1.62
CA PHE A 324 -1.70 -1.95 -0.55
C PHE A 324 -0.86 -1.75 0.72
N ASP A 325 0.08 -2.63 1.02
CA ASP A 325 0.89 -2.59 2.23
C ASP A 325 2.35 -2.97 1.95
N LYS A 326 3.22 -1.97 1.75
CA LYS A 326 4.64 -2.20 1.45
C LYS A 326 5.39 -2.87 2.60
N GLU A 327 5.01 -2.54 3.84
CA GLU A 327 5.57 -3.10 5.07
C GLU A 327 4.56 -4.05 5.73
N SER A 328 4.05 -4.99 4.93
CA SER A 328 2.95 -5.86 5.34
C SER A 328 3.34 -6.85 6.42
N LEU A 329 2.62 -6.81 7.55
CA LEU A 329 2.67 -7.82 8.58
C LEU A 329 2.36 -9.23 8.02
N SER A 330 1.33 -9.35 7.18
CA SER A 330 0.89 -10.66 6.68
C SER A 330 1.93 -11.30 5.77
N LYS A 331 2.61 -10.51 4.94
CA LYS A 331 3.73 -10.98 4.11
C LYS A 331 4.83 -11.61 4.97
N GLU A 332 5.27 -10.93 6.02
CA GLU A 332 6.32 -11.43 6.90
C GLU A 332 5.90 -12.71 7.63
N LEU A 333 4.64 -12.80 8.08
CA LEU A 333 4.11 -14.01 8.70
C LEU A 333 4.09 -15.21 7.73
N LEU A 334 3.70 -15.00 6.46
CA LEU A 334 3.74 -16.05 5.43
C LEU A 334 5.18 -16.51 5.15
N ILE A 335 6.13 -15.56 5.06
CA ILE A 335 7.56 -15.88 4.83
C ILE A 335 8.13 -16.68 6.02
N ILE A 336 7.82 -16.28 7.24
CA ILE A 336 8.25 -16.99 8.46
C ILE A 336 7.68 -18.41 8.45
N GLN A 337 6.39 -18.58 8.20
CA GLN A 337 5.75 -19.89 8.23
C GLN A 337 6.29 -20.81 7.11
N LEU A 338 6.47 -20.30 5.89
CA LEU A 338 7.08 -21.06 4.79
C LEU A 338 8.53 -21.48 5.11
N SER A 339 9.32 -20.56 5.66
CA SER A 339 10.71 -20.83 6.03
C SER A 339 10.80 -21.84 7.18
N LYS A 340 9.85 -21.78 8.12
CA LYS A 340 9.71 -22.76 9.19
C LYS A 340 9.37 -24.14 8.63
N ASN A 341 8.41 -24.26 7.71
CA ASN A 341 8.08 -25.54 7.08
C ASN A 341 9.30 -26.16 6.38
N LYS A 342 10.08 -25.36 5.64
CA LYS A 342 11.32 -25.84 5.00
C LYS A 342 12.36 -26.27 6.01
N PHE A 343 12.52 -25.51 7.10
CA PHE A 343 13.42 -25.87 8.20
C PHE A 343 12.99 -27.20 8.82
N ASP A 344 11.71 -27.34 9.20
CA ASP A 344 11.18 -28.55 9.81
C ASP A 344 11.33 -29.75 8.87
N TYR A 345 11.05 -29.59 7.57
CA TYR A 345 11.21 -30.64 6.56
C TYR A 345 12.67 -31.11 6.43
N LEU A 346 13.62 -30.17 6.30
CA LEU A 346 15.04 -30.51 6.12
C LEU A 346 15.65 -31.16 7.36
N THR A 347 15.18 -30.78 8.54
CA THR A 347 15.75 -31.21 9.83
C THR A 347 15.04 -32.39 10.47
N ASN A 348 13.90 -32.82 9.91
CA ASN A 348 13.19 -34.01 10.37
C ASN A 348 13.81 -35.28 9.77
N GLU A 349 14.52 -36.05 10.59
CA GLU A 349 15.19 -37.30 10.19
C GLU A 349 14.25 -38.38 9.65
N SER A 350 12.96 -38.39 10.04
CA SER A 350 12.00 -39.37 9.49
C SER A 350 11.51 -39.03 8.09
N LEU A 351 11.62 -37.76 7.69
CA LEU A 351 11.29 -37.30 6.33
C LEU A 351 12.54 -37.15 5.47
N ASN A 352 13.68 -36.92 6.10
CA ASN A 352 14.99 -36.79 5.49
C ASN A 352 15.94 -37.85 6.03
N GLU A 353 15.67 -39.12 5.72
CA GLU A 353 16.47 -40.26 6.19
C GLU A 353 17.95 -40.14 5.78
N ARG A 354 18.23 -39.50 4.64
CA ARG A 354 19.59 -39.25 4.15
C ARG A 354 20.39 -38.34 5.07
N LEU A 355 19.75 -37.46 5.85
CA LEU A 355 20.44 -36.64 6.86
C LEU A 355 21.01 -37.51 7.99
N ALA A 356 20.30 -38.58 8.37
CA ALA A 356 20.73 -39.52 9.41
C ALA A 356 21.85 -40.47 8.94
N VAL A 357 22.10 -40.55 7.62
CA VAL A 357 23.21 -41.31 7.06
C VAL A 357 24.52 -40.56 7.35
N VAL A 358 25.23 -41.00 8.40
CA VAL A 358 26.54 -40.47 8.84
C VAL A 358 27.59 -40.49 7.73
N ASP A 359 27.40 -41.39 6.76
CA ASP A 359 28.27 -41.68 5.64
C ASP A 359 28.04 -40.79 4.41
N ASP A 360 27.20 -39.75 4.48
CA ASP A 360 27.03 -38.78 3.38
C ASP A 360 27.33 -37.34 3.83
N VAL A 361 28.62 -37.07 4.02
CA VAL A 361 29.09 -35.78 4.57
C VAL A 361 28.77 -34.61 3.65
N ASP A 362 28.79 -34.81 2.32
CA ASP A 362 28.45 -33.77 1.36
C ASP A 362 26.97 -33.36 1.46
N TYR A 363 26.08 -34.35 1.60
CA TYR A 363 24.66 -34.07 1.81
C TYR A 363 24.41 -33.37 3.15
N GLN A 364 25.03 -33.84 4.24
CA GLN A 364 24.93 -33.22 5.57
C GLN A 364 25.40 -31.76 5.56
N LEU A 365 26.53 -31.47 4.86
CA LEU A 365 27.02 -30.12 4.68
C LEU A 365 26.02 -29.25 3.91
N ALA A 366 25.53 -29.73 2.76
CA ALA A 366 24.56 -28.98 1.94
C ALA A 366 23.24 -28.67 2.69
N VAL A 367 22.73 -29.62 3.47
CA VAL A 367 21.56 -29.42 4.32
C VAL A 367 21.87 -28.39 5.41
N SER A 368 22.98 -28.53 6.12
CA SER A 368 23.35 -27.59 7.19
C SER A 368 23.56 -26.16 6.68
N ASP A 369 24.19 -25.96 5.52
CA ASP A 369 24.33 -24.65 4.87
C ASP A 369 22.95 -24.06 4.55
N SER A 370 22.05 -24.87 3.99
CA SER A 370 20.69 -24.46 3.66
C SER A 370 19.89 -24.08 4.91
N VAL A 371 20.02 -24.86 6.00
CA VAL A 371 19.37 -24.61 7.29
C VAL A 371 19.87 -23.32 7.92
N VAL A 372 21.19 -23.07 7.93
CA VAL A 372 21.76 -21.82 8.44
C VAL A 372 21.23 -20.60 7.66
N GLN A 373 21.12 -20.71 6.33
CA GLN A 373 20.53 -19.65 5.50
C GLN A 373 19.04 -19.43 5.81
N LEU A 374 18.26 -20.50 5.99
CA LEU A 374 16.83 -20.42 6.35
C LEU A 374 16.64 -19.76 7.72
N ILE A 375 17.45 -20.11 8.71
CA ILE A 375 17.45 -19.46 10.03
C ILE A 375 17.72 -17.97 9.89
N GLY A 376 18.75 -17.57 9.13
CA GLY A 376 19.06 -16.15 8.91
C GLY A 376 17.92 -15.38 8.24
N ARG A 377 17.19 -16.00 7.30
CA ARG A 377 15.99 -15.40 6.69
C ARG A 377 14.85 -15.25 7.70
N MET A 378 14.60 -16.27 8.51
CA MET A 378 13.59 -16.21 9.59
C MET A 378 13.93 -15.15 10.63
N GLU A 379 15.20 -15.05 11.07
CA GLU A 379 15.64 -14.01 12.00
C GLU A 379 15.37 -12.61 11.43
N LYS A 380 15.68 -12.39 10.15
CA LYS A 380 15.42 -11.11 9.48
C LYS A 380 13.93 -10.77 9.47
N SER A 381 13.07 -11.71 9.09
CA SER A 381 11.61 -11.49 9.08
C SER A 381 11.00 -11.37 10.48
N VAL A 382 11.49 -12.11 11.47
CA VAL A 382 11.03 -11.97 12.86
C VAL A 382 11.43 -10.61 13.44
N ALA A 383 12.60 -10.09 13.07
CA ALA A 383 13.07 -8.79 13.51
C ALA A 383 12.23 -7.62 12.98
N THR A 384 11.52 -7.77 11.85
CA THR A 384 10.59 -6.74 11.36
C THR A 384 9.27 -6.70 12.13
N LEU A 385 8.96 -7.74 12.91
CA LEU A 385 7.75 -7.81 13.76
C LEU A 385 7.91 -6.96 15.03
N VAL A 386 8.10 -5.65 14.89
CA VAL A 386 8.17 -4.71 16.02
C VAL A 386 6.78 -4.42 16.60
N GLU A 387 6.68 -4.16 17.91
CA GLU A 387 5.38 -4.04 18.60
C GLU A 387 4.44 -3.00 17.98
N PRO A 388 4.87 -1.76 17.64
CA PRO A 388 3.99 -0.80 16.96
C PRO A 388 3.47 -1.31 15.61
N GLY A 389 4.34 -1.98 14.86
CA GLY A 389 4.00 -2.60 13.58
C GLY A 389 3.01 -3.76 13.74
N ILE A 390 3.17 -4.57 14.79
CA ILE A 390 2.22 -5.64 15.15
C ILE A 390 0.85 -5.04 15.48
N THR A 391 0.77 -4.00 16.31
CA THR A 391 -0.52 -3.41 16.69
C THR A 391 -1.26 -2.85 15.47
N ILE A 392 -0.57 -2.12 14.58
CA ILE A 392 -1.15 -1.58 13.35
C ILE A 392 -1.52 -2.71 12.39
N GLY A 393 -0.61 -3.67 12.17
CA GLY A 393 -0.83 -4.81 11.29
C GLY A 393 -1.96 -5.71 11.77
N THR A 394 -2.18 -5.83 13.09
CA THR A 394 -3.32 -6.56 13.67
C THR A 394 -4.65 -5.87 13.35
N LYS A 395 -4.69 -4.54 13.29
CA LYS A 395 -5.89 -3.83 12.84
C LYS A 395 -6.17 -4.08 11.35
N LYS A 396 -5.13 -4.07 10.51
CA LYS A 396 -5.23 -4.35 9.06
C LYS A 396 -5.65 -5.79 8.77
N TYR A 397 -5.06 -6.77 9.47
CA TYR A 397 -5.21 -8.20 9.23
C TYR A 397 -5.84 -8.93 10.43
N ARG A 398 -6.92 -8.35 10.98
CA ARG A 398 -7.56 -8.76 12.24
C ARG A 398 -7.89 -10.25 12.29
N GLU A 399 -8.56 -10.78 11.27
CA GLU A 399 -8.97 -12.19 11.19
C GLU A 399 -7.75 -13.12 11.23
N LEU A 400 -6.78 -12.91 10.33
CA LEU A 400 -5.54 -13.67 10.30
C LEU A 400 -4.86 -13.70 11.67
N VAL A 401 -4.62 -12.53 12.28
CA VAL A 401 -3.85 -12.45 13.52
C VAL A 401 -4.63 -13.03 14.71
N ASN A 402 -5.93 -12.75 14.81
CA ASN A 402 -6.76 -13.23 15.91
C ASN A 402 -6.93 -14.75 15.85
N GLU A 403 -7.28 -15.31 14.69
CA GLU A 403 -7.48 -16.76 14.53
C GLU A 403 -6.17 -17.53 14.68
N THR A 404 -5.06 -16.99 14.18
CA THR A 404 -3.80 -17.72 14.04
C THR A 404 -2.90 -17.61 15.26
N TYR A 405 -2.92 -16.46 15.94
CA TYR A 405 -1.97 -16.12 17.01
C TYR A 405 -2.65 -15.65 18.30
N GLY A 406 -3.97 -15.42 18.33
CA GLY A 406 -4.67 -14.93 19.51
C GLY A 406 -4.55 -13.41 19.73
N GLY A 407 -4.44 -12.64 18.64
CA GLY A 407 -4.35 -11.18 18.67
C GLY A 407 -2.91 -10.66 18.75
N ASP A 408 -2.77 -9.35 18.99
CA ASP A 408 -1.48 -8.66 19.04
C ASP A 408 -0.58 -9.19 20.16
N ILE A 409 -1.13 -9.37 21.37
CA ILE A 409 -0.41 -9.94 22.53
C ILE A 409 0.10 -11.35 22.22
N GLY A 410 -0.75 -12.17 21.58
CA GLY A 410 -0.39 -13.53 21.20
C GLY A 410 0.69 -13.56 20.13
N LEU A 411 0.64 -12.65 19.15
CA LEU A 411 1.68 -12.53 18.14
C LEU A 411 3.01 -12.00 18.71
N ILE A 412 2.97 -11.05 19.65
CA ILE A 412 4.17 -10.59 20.38
C ILE A 412 4.81 -11.74 21.16
N LYS A 413 4.00 -12.57 21.83
CA LYS A 413 4.48 -13.77 22.51
C LYS A 413 5.11 -14.77 21.52
N TYR A 414 4.42 -15.06 20.41
CA TYR A 414 4.93 -15.93 19.35
C TYR A 414 6.29 -15.44 18.81
N ARG A 415 6.43 -14.14 18.55
CA ARG A 415 7.69 -13.53 18.11
C ARG A 415 8.82 -13.81 19.11
N LYS A 416 8.62 -13.51 20.41
CA LYS A 416 9.63 -13.72 21.46
C LYS A 416 10.03 -15.19 21.58
N GLU A 417 9.06 -16.09 21.51
CA GLU A 417 9.32 -17.54 21.49
C GLU A 417 10.12 -17.96 20.25
N MET A 418 9.82 -17.37 19.09
CA MET A 418 10.54 -17.64 17.85
C MET A 418 11.99 -17.14 17.91
N GLU A 419 12.23 -15.93 18.43
CA GLU A 419 13.59 -15.38 18.60
C GLU A 419 14.46 -16.30 19.47
N ALA A 420 13.92 -16.79 20.60
CA ALA A 420 14.62 -17.73 21.47
C ALA A 420 14.91 -19.07 20.76
N LYS A 421 13.93 -19.61 20.03
CA LYS A 421 14.08 -20.85 19.26
C LYS A 421 15.12 -20.70 18.14
N LEU A 422 15.08 -19.60 17.38
CA LEU A 422 16.02 -19.32 16.29
C LEU A 422 17.44 -19.15 16.82
N THR A 423 17.63 -18.45 17.94
CA THR A 423 18.95 -18.29 18.57
C THR A 423 19.56 -19.64 18.94
N SER A 424 18.77 -20.51 19.58
CA SER A 424 19.21 -21.87 19.94
C SER A 424 19.48 -22.73 18.70
N ALA A 425 18.57 -22.71 17.73
CA ALA A 425 18.71 -23.45 16.47
C ALA A 425 19.94 -23.00 15.68
N LYS A 426 20.22 -21.69 15.63
CA LYS A 426 21.38 -21.11 14.97
C LYS A 426 22.68 -21.62 15.57
N SER A 427 22.80 -21.56 16.90
CA SER A 427 24.00 -22.06 17.59
C SER A 427 24.21 -23.54 17.31
N LYS A 428 23.14 -24.36 17.34
CA LYS A 428 23.21 -25.79 17.04
C LYS A 428 23.66 -26.05 15.59
N TRP A 429 23.00 -25.42 14.63
CA TRP A 429 23.24 -25.69 13.21
C TRP A 429 24.51 -25.07 12.67
N LEU A 430 25.01 -23.97 13.25
CA LEU A 430 26.36 -23.47 12.98
C LEU A 430 27.42 -24.46 13.45
N ALA A 431 27.27 -25.02 14.66
CA ALA A 431 28.20 -26.04 15.15
C ALA A 431 28.22 -27.29 14.25
N HIS A 432 27.05 -27.79 13.83
CA HIS A 432 26.96 -28.89 12.86
C HIS A 432 27.56 -28.51 11.50
N ASN A 433 27.30 -27.30 11.00
CA ASN A 433 27.85 -26.83 9.74
C ASN A 433 29.38 -26.76 9.77
N ASP A 434 29.96 -26.24 10.85
CA ASP A 434 31.41 -26.18 11.05
C ASP A 434 32.01 -27.59 11.16
N GLU A 435 31.36 -28.49 11.91
CA GLU A 435 31.77 -29.89 12.01
C GLU A 435 31.77 -30.58 10.64
N TYR A 436 30.66 -30.48 9.89
CA TYR A 436 30.55 -31.07 8.55
C TYR A 436 31.50 -30.43 7.55
N ARG A 437 31.75 -29.12 7.66
CA ARG A 437 32.72 -28.41 6.82
C ARG A 437 34.15 -28.87 7.10
N VAL A 438 34.49 -29.12 8.37
CA VAL A 438 35.78 -29.72 8.73
C VAL A 438 35.85 -31.14 8.20
N ARG A 439 34.86 -32.01 8.49
CA ARG A 439 34.82 -33.40 7.99
C ARG A 439 34.90 -33.46 6.46
N ALA A 440 34.24 -32.55 5.75
CA ALA A 440 34.24 -32.51 4.29
C ALA A 440 35.63 -32.25 3.68
N ARG A 441 36.57 -31.68 4.45
CA ARG A 441 37.93 -31.37 4.03
C ARG A 441 38.90 -32.53 4.18
N TRP A 442 38.51 -33.61 4.87
CA TRP A 442 39.43 -34.69 5.21
C TRP A 442 38.87 -36.02 4.74
N GLY A 443 39.72 -36.88 4.19
CA GLY A 443 39.49 -38.31 4.07
C GLY A 443 40.32 -39.01 5.14
N VAL A 444 39.74 -39.96 5.87
CA VAL A 444 40.41 -40.66 6.97
C VAL A 444 40.40 -42.17 6.70
N SER A 445 41.49 -42.88 6.99
CA SER A 445 41.50 -44.34 6.91
C SER A 445 40.59 -44.96 7.97
N GLU A 446 40.18 -46.21 7.77
CA GLU A 446 39.28 -46.91 8.70
C GLU A 446 39.85 -47.03 10.12
N ASP A 447 41.17 -47.16 10.25
CA ASP A 447 41.89 -47.21 11.53
C ASP A 447 42.26 -45.83 12.10
N GLY A 448 41.96 -44.74 11.37
CA GLY A 448 42.33 -43.38 11.75
C GLY A 448 43.83 -43.08 11.71
N ALA A 449 44.67 -44.01 11.25
CA ALA A 449 46.12 -43.84 11.20
C ALA A 449 46.57 -42.89 10.08
N ASP A 450 45.71 -42.67 9.10
CA ASP A 450 46.00 -41.91 7.88
C ASP A 450 44.92 -40.86 7.60
N SER A 451 45.33 -39.69 7.13
CA SER A 451 44.41 -38.59 6.81
C SER A 451 44.88 -37.79 5.60
N LEU A 452 43.96 -37.60 4.64
CA LEU A 452 44.18 -36.89 3.40
C LEU A 452 43.36 -35.61 3.39
N TYR A 453 44.00 -34.47 3.17
CA TYR A 453 43.28 -33.21 2.98
C TYR A 453 42.69 -33.17 1.56
N LEU A 454 41.37 -33.12 1.40
CA LEU A 454 40.69 -33.32 0.11
C LEU A 454 40.61 -32.06 -0.74
N ILE A 455 40.81 -30.86 -0.16
CA ILE A 455 40.74 -29.61 -0.92
C ILE A 455 42.12 -29.33 -1.53
N PRO A 456 42.26 -29.39 -2.88
CA PRO A 456 43.50 -29.04 -3.54
C PRO A 456 43.80 -27.55 -3.36
N ARG A 457 45.07 -27.23 -3.15
CA ARG A 457 45.48 -25.87 -2.85
C ARG A 457 45.52 -25.04 -4.13
N MET A 458 44.57 -24.12 -4.28
CA MET A 458 44.67 -23.07 -5.29
C MET A 458 45.46 -21.89 -4.70
N ASP A 459 46.68 -21.71 -5.17
CA ASP A 459 47.41 -20.42 -5.23
C ASP A 459 47.41 -19.51 -3.97
N THR A 460 47.55 -20.07 -2.77
CA THR A 460 47.65 -19.28 -1.53
C THR A 460 48.96 -19.55 -0.80
N THR A 461 49.74 -18.49 -0.57
CA THR A 461 51.05 -18.45 0.11
C THR A 461 51.03 -18.83 1.60
N TYR A 462 49.87 -19.21 2.15
CA TYR A 462 49.71 -19.55 3.56
C TYR A 462 49.76 -21.08 3.75
N VAL A 463 50.90 -21.64 4.14
CA VAL A 463 51.02 -23.06 4.50
C VAL A 463 51.01 -23.15 6.02
N PRO A 464 50.16 -23.97 6.60
CA PRO A 464 50.50 -24.72 7.78
C PRO A 464 51.02 -26.08 7.29
N HIS A 465 52.35 -26.22 7.20
CA HIS A 465 52.99 -27.53 7.01
C HIS A 465 52.67 -28.52 8.15
N ASP A 466 52.00 -28.03 9.19
CA ASP A 466 51.75 -28.74 10.45
C ASP A 466 50.49 -29.62 10.46
N PHE A 467 49.62 -29.59 9.43
CA PHE A 467 48.32 -30.28 9.50
C PHE A 467 48.28 -31.69 8.88
N SER A 468 49.13 -32.05 7.92
CA SER A 468 49.20 -33.41 7.38
C SER A 468 50.53 -33.71 6.69
N LYS A 469 50.95 -34.99 6.75
CA LYS A 469 52.07 -35.52 5.95
C LYS A 469 51.71 -35.67 4.46
N PHE A 470 50.45 -35.46 4.10
CA PHE A 470 49.91 -35.62 2.75
C PHE A 470 49.51 -34.28 2.16
N TYR A 471 49.92 -34.08 0.92
CA TYR A 471 49.74 -32.86 0.16
C TYR A 471 48.96 -33.14 -1.11
N SER A 472 47.69 -32.74 -1.12
CA SER A 472 46.80 -32.96 -2.25
C SER A 472 46.96 -31.87 -3.30
N ILE A 473 47.23 -32.28 -4.53
CA ILE A 473 47.51 -31.38 -5.65
C ILE A 473 46.25 -31.13 -6.46
N VAL A 474 45.49 -32.19 -6.77
CA VAL A 474 44.20 -32.09 -7.44
C VAL A 474 43.25 -33.13 -6.88
N SER A 475 41.96 -32.79 -6.89
CA SER A 475 40.86 -33.67 -6.53
C SER A 475 39.82 -33.69 -7.63
N MET A 476 39.17 -34.83 -7.86
CA MET A 476 38.02 -34.96 -8.78
C MET A 476 36.92 -35.76 -8.10
N LYS A 477 35.66 -35.33 -8.23
CA LYS A 477 34.52 -36.13 -7.79
C LYS A 477 33.95 -36.94 -8.96
N ASP A 478 33.59 -38.20 -8.72
CA ASP A 478 32.82 -39.01 -9.68
C ASP A 478 31.29 -38.82 -9.51
N ASP A 479 30.51 -39.48 -10.37
CA ASP A 479 29.05 -39.44 -10.36
C ASP A 479 28.44 -40.03 -9.07
N SER A 480 29.19 -40.89 -8.37
CA SER A 480 28.82 -41.44 -7.05
C SER A 480 29.26 -40.55 -5.90
N SER A 481 29.79 -39.35 -6.19
CA SER A 481 30.36 -38.38 -5.25
C SER A 481 31.65 -38.81 -4.53
N ASN A 482 32.26 -39.94 -4.94
CA ASN A 482 33.58 -40.32 -4.43
C ASN A 482 34.61 -39.30 -4.91
N THR A 483 35.53 -38.95 -4.03
CA THR A 483 36.61 -38.00 -4.30
C THR A 483 37.90 -38.77 -4.58
N TYR A 484 38.38 -38.67 -5.82
CA TYR A 484 39.73 -39.06 -6.20
C TYR A 484 40.69 -37.93 -5.87
N VAL A 485 41.83 -38.27 -5.29
CA VAL A 485 42.86 -37.31 -4.89
C VAL A 485 44.22 -37.82 -5.36
N ILE A 486 45.01 -36.96 -5.98
CA ILE A 486 46.41 -37.22 -6.28
C ILE A 486 47.27 -36.16 -5.60
N GLY A 487 48.39 -36.59 -5.04
CA GLY A 487 49.20 -35.75 -4.18
C GLY A 487 50.60 -36.28 -3.92
N LEU A 488 51.30 -35.63 -2.99
CA LEU A 488 52.62 -36.00 -2.49
C LEU A 488 52.53 -36.33 -0.99
N GLU A 489 53.25 -37.34 -0.55
CA GLU A 489 53.44 -37.72 0.85
C GLU A 489 54.86 -37.35 1.25
N PHE A 490 54.99 -36.40 2.18
CA PHE A 490 56.27 -35.93 2.70
C PHE A 490 56.66 -36.75 3.94
N LYS A 491 57.67 -37.60 3.77
CA LYS A 491 58.19 -38.50 4.84
C LYS A 491 59.67 -38.26 5.13
N GLY A 492 60.19 -37.08 4.79
CA GLY A 492 61.58 -36.69 5.01
C GLY A 492 62.51 -37.31 3.98
N ALA A 493 63.04 -38.51 4.24
CA ALA A 493 64.10 -39.10 3.40
C ALA A 493 63.60 -39.78 2.09
N SER A 494 62.29 -39.96 1.92
CA SER A 494 61.72 -40.62 0.74
C SER A 494 60.29 -40.15 0.49
N ASP A 495 60.16 -39.05 -0.23
CA ASP A 495 58.84 -38.56 -0.63
C ASP A 495 58.24 -39.49 -1.67
N LYS A 496 56.93 -39.66 -1.59
CA LYS A 496 56.16 -40.53 -2.49
C LYS A 496 55.04 -39.73 -3.09
N GLY A 497 54.68 -40.03 -4.33
CA GLY A 497 53.38 -39.60 -4.82
C GLY A 497 52.32 -40.56 -4.31
N PHE A 498 51.08 -40.10 -4.22
CA PHE A 498 49.95 -40.97 -3.93
C PHE A 498 48.77 -40.64 -4.82
N VAL A 499 47.95 -41.65 -5.09
CA VAL A 499 46.57 -41.49 -5.54
C VAL A 499 45.67 -42.22 -4.56
N ALA A 500 44.54 -41.64 -4.23
CA ALA A 500 43.56 -42.21 -3.34
C ALA A 500 42.15 -42.03 -3.88
N LYS A 501 41.25 -42.91 -3.43
CA LYS A 501 39.80 -42.76 -3.56
C LYS A 501 39.20 -42.66 -2.17
N VAL A 502 38.37 -41.63 -1.97
CA VAL A 502 37.70 -41.34 -0.71
C VAL A 502 36.21 -41.32 -0.98
N ASN A 503 35.44 -42.12 -0.25
CA ASN A 503 34.00 -42.19 -0.44
C ASN A 503 33.24 -41.01 0.20
N ASN A 504 31.92 -41.01 0.04
CA ASN A 504 31.04 -39.97 0.61
C ASN A 504 31.08 -39.90 2.14
N ALA A 505 31.45 -41.01 2.78
CA ALA A 505 31.62 -41.10 4.23
C ALA A 505 32.92 -40.47 4.72
N ARG A 506 33.73 -39.94 3.78
CA ARG A 506 35.07 -39.43 4.02
C ARG A 506 36.02 -40.52 4.53
N LYS A 507 35.76 -41.78 4.15
CA LYS A 507 36.67 -42.89 4.40
C LYS A 507 37.54 -43.13 3.17
N ILE A 508 38.84 -43.31 3.39
CA ILE A 508 39.78 -43.69 2.34
C ILE A 508 39.48 -45.15 1.97
N GLU A 509 38.92 -45.38 0.79
CA GLU A 509 38.66 -46.76 0.30
C GLU A 509 39.96 -47.44 -0.08
N TRP A 510 40.83 -46.71 -0.78
CA TRP A 510 42.18 -47.15 -1.08
C TRP A 510 43.11 -45.96 -1.27
N LYS A 511 44.40 -46.21 -1.02
CA LYS A 511 45.51 -45.30 -1.32
C LYS A 511 46.66 -46.09 -1.91
N LYS A 512 47.18 -45.65 -3.06
CA LYS A 512 48.34 -46.23 -3.72
C LYS A 512 49.45 -45.20 -3.81
N ASN A 513 50.62 -45.57 -3.29
CA ASN A 513 51.81 -44.75 -3.37
C ASN A 513 52.62 -45.14 -4.61
N PHE A 514 53.22 -44.16 -5.27
CA PHE A 514 54.14 -44.35 -6.38
C PHE A 514 55.47 -43.61 -6.13
N ALA A 515 56.55 -44.12 -6.70
CA ALA A 515 57.89 -43.60 -6.47
C ALA A 515 58.13 -42.28 -7.22
N LEU A 516 58.81 -41.33 -6.54
CA LEU A 516 59.24 -40.04 -7.09
C LEU A 516 60.72 -40.05 -7.54
N SER A 517 61.30 -41.23 -7.80
CA SER A 517 62.75 -41.47 -7.93
C SER A 517 63.57 -40.51 -8.82
N SER A 518 62.96 -39.80 -9.78
CA SER A 518 63.62 -38.75 -10.57
C SER A 518 62.87 -37.40 -10.62
N PHE A 519 61.82 -37.27 -9.81
CA PHE A 519 60.96 -36.09 -9.72
C PHE A 519 61.55 -35.11 -8.72
N LYS A 520 62.13 -34.04 -9.26
CA LYS A 520 62.55 -32.88 -8.46
C LYS A 520 61.39 -31.90 -8.39
N TYR A 521 61.22 -31.30 -7.22
CA TYR A 521 60.30 -30.20 -6.97
C TYR A 521 60.96 -29.22 -5.98
N SER A 522 60.50 -27.98 -5.96
CA SER A 522 60.99 -26.95 -5.04
C SER A 522 60.13 -26.92 -3.78
N ASP A 523 60.71 -27.25 -2.62
CA ASP A 523 60.06 -27.15 -1.31
C ASP A 523 59.68 -25.71 -0.94
N SER A 524 60.36 -24.70 -1.51
CA SER A 524 60.13 -23.29 -1.16
C SER A 524 59.05 -22.61 -1.99
N GLU A 525 58.74 -23.11 -3.19
CA GLU A 525 57.78 -22.48 -4.12
C GLU A 525 56.60 -23.38 -4.48
N PHE A 526 56.64 -24.69 -4.17
CA PHE A 526 55.59 -25.70 -4.44
C PHE A 526 54.82 -25.43 -5.74
N LEU A 527 55.55 -25.25 -6.84
CA LEU A 527 54.99 -25.07 -8.19
C LEU A 527 54.57 -26.42 -8.77
N VAL A 528 53.58 -27.02 -8.12
CA VAL A 528 53.05 -28.31 -8.46
C VAL A 528 51.59 -28.17 -8.87
N SER A 529 51.26 -28.63 -10.07
CA SER A 529 49.90 -28.64 -10.61
C SER A 529 49.52 -30.05 -11.06
N GLY A 530 48.23 -30.27 -11.29
CA GLY A 530 47.76 -31.57 -11.76
C GLY A 530 46.35 -31.50 -12.28
N GLN A 531 45.96 -32.55 -12.99
CA GLN A 531 44.62 -32.73 -13.51
C GLN A 531 44.25 -34.21 -13.46
N PHE A 532 42.97 -34.48 -13.24
CA PHE A 532 42.38 -35.77 -13.50
C PHE A 532 41.80 -35.81 -14.92
N ILE A 533 42.01 -36.92 -15.61
CA ILE A 533 41.47 -37.19 -16.94
C ILE A 533 40.55 -38.41 -16.81
N PRO A 534 39.23 -38.21 -16.81
CA PRO A 534 38.28 -39.33 -16.76
C PRO A 534 38.32 -40.12 -18.07
N SER A 535 38.22 -41.45 -17.97
CA SER A 535 37.98 -42.34 -19.11
C SER A 535 36.57 -42.93 -19.06
N GLN A 536 36.02 -43.35 -20.20
CA GLN A 536 34.71 -44.02 -20.21
C GLN A 536 34.73 -45.42 -19.57
N GLU A 537 35.91 -46.00 -19.33
CA GLU A 537 36.05 -47.33 -18.69
C GLU A 537 36.12 -47.26 -17.17
N GLY A 538 35.90 -46.08 -16.58
CA GLY A 538 36.04 -45.85 -15.14
C GLY A 538 37.49 -45.74 -14.67
N THR A 539 38.49 -46.01 -15.53
CA THR A 539 39.88 -45.71 -15.19
C THR A 539 40.09 -44.21 -15.05
N VAL A 540 40.87 -43.83 -14.05
CA VAL A 540 41.18 -42.44 -13.74
C VAL A 540 42.67 -42.25 -14.02
N ALA A 541 42.98 -41.49 -15.07
CA ALA A 541 44.32 -40.99 -15.28
C ALA A 541 44.49 -39.67 -14.54
N ALA A 542 45.67 -39.43 -14.00
CA ALA A 542 46.01 -38.19 -13.35
C ALA A 542 47.47 -37.86 -13.60
N TYR A 543 47.82 -36.59 -13.51
CA TYR A 543 49.22 -36.20 -13.52
C TYR A 543 49.57 -35.17 -12.46
N ILE A 544 50.83 -35.20 -12.07
CA ILE A 544 51.49 -34.18 -11.27
C ILE A 544 52.57 -33.55 -12.13
N PHE A 545 52.51 -32.25 -12.33
CA PHE A 545 53.55 -31.45 -12.97
C PHE A 545 54.32 -30.66 -11.90
N SER A 546 55.65 -30.64 -11.97
CA SER A 546 56.48 -29.74 -11.16
C SER A 546 57.42 -28.90 -12.02
N LEU A 547 57.44 -27.60 -11.73
CA LEU A 547 58.44 -26.68 -12.27
C LEU A 547 59.77 -26.84 -11.51
N VAL A 548 60.86 -27.06 -12.25
CA VAL A 548 62.21 -27.17 -11.69
C VAL A 548 63.09 -26.06 -12.25
N PRO A 549 63.54 -25.10 -11.43
CA PRO A 549 64.48 -24.07 -11.88
C PRO A 549 65.73 -24.73 -12.51
N ASP A 550 66.18 -24.18 -13.65
CA ASP A 550 67.41 -24.58 -14.34
C ASP A 550 67.47 -26.04 -14.83
N SER A 551 66.33 -26.73 -14.95
CA SER A 551 66.22 -28.11 -15.46
C SER A 551 64.95 -28.27 -16.31
N LYS A 552 64.86 -29.36 -17.08
CA LYS A 552 63.56 -29.79 -17.63
C LYS A 552 62.59 -30.07 -16.49
N ASN A 553 61.36 -29.63 -16.68
CA ASN A 553 60.25 -29.85 -15.77
C ASN A 553 59.86 -31.33 -15.78
N ASN A 554 59.16 -31.78 -14.74
CA ASN A 554 58.80 -33.18 -14.57
C ASN A 554 57.29 -33.32 -14.55
N ILE A 555 56.78 -34.31 -15.29
CA ILE A 555 55.43 -34.82 -15.12
C ILE A 555 55.53 -36.23 -14.56
N ILE A 556 54.70 -36.55 -13.58
CA ILE A 556 54.36 -37.93 -13.27
C ILE A 556 52.93 -38.14 -13.69
N ALA A 557 52.72 -39.00 -14.67
CA ALA A 557 51.42 -39.45 -15.08
C ALA A 557 51.15 -40.83 -14.44
N VAL A 558 49.93 -41.04 -13.96
CA VAL A 558 49.51 -42.29 -13.35
C VAL A 558 48.12 -42.64 -13.86
N SER A 559 47.89 -43.93 -14.13
CA SER A 559 46.57 -44.48 -14.44
C SER A 559 46.22 -45.56 -13.44
N ILE A 560 45.01 -45.46 -12.88
CA ILE A 560 44.51 -46.38 -11.87
C ILE A 560 43.07 -46.78 -12.20
N THR A 561 42.69 -48.01 -11.88
CA THR A 561 41.30 -48.49 -11.93
C THR A 561 40.46 -47.94 -10.76
N PRO A 562 39.11 -47.98 -10.83
CA PRO A 562 38.24 -47.63 -9.71
C PRO A 562 38.52 -48.38 -8.40
N GLU A 563 39.06 -49.61 -8.49
CA GLU A 563 39.41 -50.50 -7.39
C GLU A 563 40.81 -50.21 -6.80
N GLY A 564 41.55 -49.28 -7.41
CA GLY A 564 42.87 -48.89 -6.95
C GLY A 564 44.01 -49.72 -7.55
N GLU A 565 43.78 -50.49 -8.61
CA GLU A 565 44.86 -51.19 -9.31
C GLU A 565 45.62 -50.22 -10.22
N THR A 566 46.95 -50.19 -10.09
CA THR A 566 47.79 -49.30 -10.90
C THR A 566 48.03 -49.93 -12.27
N ASN A 567 47.52 -49.29 -13.32
CA ASN A 567 47.78 -49.70 -14.70
C ASN A 567 49.20 -49.35 -15.10
N TRP A 568 49.62 -48.11 -14.85
CA TRP A 568 50.96 -47.63 -15.14
C TRP A 568 51.29 -46.35 -14.35
N VAL A 569 52.60 -46.09 -14.18
CA VAL A 569 53.16 -44.84 -13.66
C VAL A 569 54.31 -44.44 -14.56
N ASN A 570 54.23 -43.27 -15.17
CA ASN A 570 55.23 -42.76 -16.09
C ASN A 570 55.80 -41.43 -15.63
N GLN A 571 57.12 -41.30 -15.68
CA GLN A 571 57.81 -40.05 -15.41
C GLN A 571 58.29 -39.46 -16.74
N LEU A 572 57.78 -38.28 -17.09
CA LEU A 572 58.08 -37.57 -18.32
C LEU A 572 58.89 -36.31 -18.02
N LYS A 573 59.92 -36.04 -18.83
CA LYS A 573 60.66 -34.77 -18.79
C LYS A 573 60.07 -33.85 -19.85
N VAL A 574 59.51 -32.72 -19.43
CA VAL A 574 58.83 -31.77 -20.33
C VAL A 574 59.43 -30.38 -20.23
N SER A 575 59.28 -29.59 -21.28
CA SER A 575 59.71 -28.19 -21.34
C SER A 575 58.80 -27.27 -20.51
N ARG A 576 57.50 -27.57 -20.45
CA ARG A 576 56.46 -26.79 -19.76
C ARG A 576 55.27 -27.65 -19.34
N ALA A 577 54.36 -27.08 -18.55
CA ALA A 577 53.14 -27.74 -18.13
C ALA A 577 52.30 -28.15 -19.35
N PRO A 578 51.57 -29.28 -19.30
CA PRO A 578 50.59 -29.61 -20.32
C PRO A 578 49.59 -28.48 -20.46
N VAL A 579 49.34 -28.06 -21.71
CA VAL A 579 48.27 -27.09 -22.02
C VAL A 579 46.91 -27.78 -22.12
N ASP A 580 46.92 -29.08 -22.43
CA ASP A 580 45.73 -29.92 -22.51
C ASP A 580 46.12 -31.39 -22.29
N VAL A 581 45.20 -32.18 -21.75
CA VAL A 581 45.36 -33.63 -21.63
C VAL A 581 44.07 -34.33 -22.00
N LYS A 582 44.14 -35.22 -22.99
CA LYS A 582 42.98 -35.95 -23.51
C LYS A 582 43.17 -37.45 -23.34
N PHE A 583 42.08 -38.14 -22.99
CA PHE A 583 42.01 -39.58 -23.10
C PHE A 583 41.33 -39.95 -24.42
N ASN A 584 41.98 -40.79 -25.23
CA ASN A 584 41.41 -41.34 -26.44
C ASN A 584 40.75 -42.68 -26.12
N ASP A 585 39.41 -42.67 -26.04
CA ASP A 585 38.63 -43.86 -25.69
C ASP A 585 38.72 -45.00 -26.71
N ILE A 586 39.09 -44.74 -27.97
CA ILE A 586 39.15 -45.77 -29.01
C ILE A 586 40.41 -46.63 -28.85
N VAL A 587 41.56 -45.98 -28.68
CA VAL A 587 42.87 -46.64 -28.58
C VAL A 587 43.35 -46.81 -27.14
N LYS A 588 42.62 -46.24 -26.17
CA LYS A 588 42.93 -46.28 -24.73
C LYS A 588 44.28 -45.63 -24.40
N GLU A 589 44.50 -44.46 -24.97
CA GLU A 589 45.74 -43.71 -24.82
C GLU A 589 45.49 -42.38 -24.12
N THR A 590 46.41 -41.96 -23.24
CA THR A 590 46.40 -40.62 -22.64
C THR A 590 47.41 -39.74 -23.36
N ILE A 591 46.95 -38.61 -23.89
CA ILE A 591 47.76 -37.69 -24.70
C ILE A 591 47.95 -36.39 -23.91
N PHE A 592 49.20 -36.09 -23.58
CA PHE A 592 49.62 -34.87 -22.89
C PHE A 592 50.13 -33.86 -23.92
N TYR A 593 49.36 -32.83 -24.22
CA TYR A 593 49.78 -31.77 -25.14
C TYR A 593 50.61 -30.74 -24.39
N THR A 594 51.89 -30.59 -24.75
CA THR A 594 52.74 -29.50 -24.25
C THR A 594 52.68 -28.27 -25.14
N LYS A 595 52.12 -28.37 -26.36
CA LYS A 595 51.88 -27.25 -27.27
C LYS A 595 50.39 -27.04 -27.51
N THR A 596 49.99 -25.78 -27.60
CA THR A 596 48.65 -25.41 -28.06
C THR A 596 48.47 -25.85 -29.50
N GLU A 597 47.22 -26.03 -29.93
CA GLU A 597 46.90 -26.41 -31.32
C GLU A 597 47.56 -25.45 -32.34
N GLN A 598 47.53 -24.14 -32.06
CA GLN A 598 48.18 -23.12 -32.89
C GLN A 598 49.72 -23.27 -32.95
N GLU A 599 50.38 -23.65 -31.86
CA GLU A 599 51.84 -23.89 -31.84
C GLU A 599 52.21 -25.17 -32.59
N LEU A 600 51.36 -26.20 -32.52
CA LEU A 600 51.54 -27.43 -33.30
C LEU A 600 51.38 -27.16 -34.80
N GLU A 601 50.40 -26.36 -35.20
CA GLU A 601 50.13 -26.00 -36.60
C GLU A 601 51.18 -25.05 -37.20
N SER A 602 51.64 -24.07 -36.42
CA SER A 602 52.59 -23.05 -36.90
C SER A 602 54.05 -23.54 -36.95
N GLY A 603 54.35 -24.71 -36.37
CA GLY A 603 55.72 -25.23 -36.26
C GLY A 603 56.64 -24.36 -35.38
N GLY A 604 56.08 -23.39 -34.65
CA GLY A 604 56.82 -22.49 -33.77
C GLY A 604 57.12 -23.15 -32.42
N GLY A 605 58.40 -23.20 -32.03
CA GLY A 605 58.82 -23.68 -30.70
C GLY A 605 60.22 -24.31 -30.71
N ASP A 606 60.68 -24.77 -29.55
CA ASP A 606 61.92 -25.54 -29.45
C ASP A 606 61.79 -26.81 -30.32
N PRO A 607 62.68 -27.03 -31.31
CA PRO A 607 62.66 -28.23 -32.15
C PRO A 607 62.92 -29.52 -31.36
N ASN A 608 63.37 -29.43 -30.11
CA ASN A 608 63.56 -30.57 -29.22
C ASN A 608 62.35 -30.86 -28.31
N ASP A 609 61.25 -30.10 -28.43
CA ASP A 609 60.00 -30.33 -27.71
C ASP A 609 58.99 -31.04 -28.64
N PRO A 610 58.65 -32.31 -28.38
CA PRO A 610 57.78 -33.12 -29.25
C PRO A 610 56.35 -32.57 -29.36
N GLY A 611 55.96 -31.62 -28.52
CA GLY A 611 54.66 -30.96 -28.57
C GLY A 611 53.51 -31.76 -27.96
N TYR A 612 53.64 -33.09 -27.90
CA TYR A 612 52.78 -33.96 -27.11
C TYR A 612 53.52 -35.24 -26.70
N PHE A 613 53.00 -35.93 -25.69
CA PHE A 613 53.43 -37.27 -25.27
C PHE A 613 52.21 -38.18 -25.24
N VAL A 614 52.35 -39.41 -25.74
CA VAL A 614 51.27 -40.41 -25.68
C VAL A 614 51.68 -41.54 -24.75
N VAL A 615 50.82 -41.84 -23.78
CA VAL A 615 50.95 -43.01 -22.91
C VAL A 615 49.89 -44.02 -23.30
N ASP A 616 50.32 -45.19 -23.78
CA ASP A 616 49.40 -46.27 -24.14
C ASP A 616 48.83 -47.00 -22.91
N ARG A 617 47.85 -47.89 -23.13
CA ARG A 617 47.23 -48.69 -22.06
C ARG A 617 48.21 -49.53 -21.24
N SER A 618 49.36 -49.89 -21.82
CA SER A 618 50.42 -50.68 -21.19
C SER A 618 51.46 -49.81 -20.50
N GLY A 619 51.30 -48.50 -20.54
CA GLY A 619 52.21 -47.53 -19.97
C GLY A 619 53.43 -47.21 -20.84
N ASN A 620 53.48 -47.64 -22.10
CA ASN A 620 54.58 -47.25 -22.98
C ASN A 620 54.40 -45.79 -23.40
N VAL A 621 55.48 -45.02 -23.30
CA VAL A 621 55.53 -43.61 -23.68
C VAL A 621 56.08 -43.50 -25.10
N ARG A 622 55.41 -42.74 -25.97
CA ARG A 622 55.89 -42.38 -27.30
C ARG A 622 55.81 -40.88 -27.56
#